data_AF-V4A6H3-F1
#
_entry.id   AF-V4A6H3-F1
#
_cell.length_a   1.000
_cell.length_b   1.000
_cell.length_c   1.000
_cell.angle_alpha   90.00
_cell.angle_beta   90.00
_cell.angle_gamma   90.00
#
_symmetry.space_group_name_H-M   'P 1'
#
loop_
_entity.id
_entity.type
_entity.pdbx_description
1 polymer ?
#
loop_
_entity_poly.entity_id
_entity_poly.type
_entity_poly.pdbx_seq_one_letter_code
_entity_poly.pdbx_strand_id
1 'polypeptide(L)'
;QDPDKKLRREIANNNERRRMQSINAGYENLKNLIPHHDGEKLSKSAILQHTSEHIMSLEEEKAKLIAQNEELIAANATLKRLLIERDQSSDEGISMGSSPDSNEDSIEDMKSVLMELRGQLDSERWCRAVLEKRVHPPPPPPPSSTWLCLCPHPLPT
;
A
#
# COMPACT_ATOMS: atom_id res chain seq x y z
N GLN A 1 -60.14 -9.89 -43.05
CA GLN A 1 -59.27 -9.36 -41.97
C GLN A 1 -58.10 -8.68 -42.64
N ASP A 2 -57.80 -7.44 -42.25
CA ASP A 2 -56.78 -6.61 -42.89
C ASP A 2 -55.36 -7.03 -42.39
N PRO A 3 -54.48 -7.57 -43.26
CA PRO A 3 -53.17 -8.10 -42.86
C PRO A 3 -52.26 -7.04 -42.20
N ASP A 4 -52.38 -5.77 -42.59
CA ASP A 4 -51.60 -4.67 -42.02
C ASP A 4 -51.95 -4.42 -40.55
N LYS A 5 -53.23 -4.61 -40.19
CA LYS A 5 -53.68 -4.49 -38.80
C LYS A 5 -53.07 -5.60 -37.93
N LYS A 6 -52.90 -6.80 -38.49
CA LYS A 6 -52.26 -7.93 -37.79
C LYS A 6 -50.76 -7.67 -37.59
N LEU A 7 -50.06 -7.23 -38.64
CA LEU A 7 -48.63 -6.90 -38.58
C LEU A 7 -48.33 -5.82 -37.54
N ARG A 8 -49.10 -4.71 -37.53
CA ARG A 8 -48.93 -3.63 -36.54
C ARG A 8 -49.12 -4.12 -35.11
N ARG A 9 -50.10 -5.01 -34.89
CA ARG A 9 -50.34 -5.62 -33.57
C ARG A 9 -49.19 -6.53 -33.15
N GLU A 10 -48.63 -7.32 -34.07
CA GLU A 10 -47.48 -8.18 -33.79
C GLU A 10 -46.23 -7.38 -33.40
N ILE A 11 -45.96 -6.27 -34.10
CA ILE A 11 -44.85 -5.36 -33.76
C ILE A 11 -45.04 -4.78 -32.36
N ALA A 12 -46.24 -4.28 -32.04
CA ALA A 12 -46.55 -3.74 -30.71
C ALA A 12 -46.38 -4.79 -29.60
N ASN A 13 -46.88 -6.01 -29.82
CA ASN A 13 -46.74 -7.11 -28.86
C ASN A 13 -45.27 -7.51 -28.66
N ASN A 14 -44.49 -7.54 -29.74
CA ASN A 14 -43.07 -7.86 -29.67
C ASN A 14 -42.30 -6.78 -28.89
N ASN A 15 -42.65 -5.51 -29.09
CA ASN A 15 -42.08 -4.40 -28.33
C ASN A 15 -42.38 -4.53 -26.82
N GLU A 16 -43.64 -4.78 -26.45
CA GLU A 16 -44.00 -4.94 -25.03
C GLU A 16 -43.32 -6.15 -24.39
N ARG A 17 -43.14 -7.25 -25.14
CA ARG A 17 -42.37 -8.41 -24.66
C ARG A 17 -40.93 -8.01 -24.33
N ARG A 18 -40.25 -7.27 -25.21
CA ARG A 18 -38.88 -6.79 -24.96
C ARG A 18 -38.83 -5.84 -23.77
N ARG A 19 -39.79 -4.92 -23.67
CA ARG A 19 -39.93 -4.01 -22.52
C ARG A 19 -40.09 -4.80 -21.21
N MET A 20 -40.94 -5.82 -21.19
CA MET A 20 -41.15 -6.63 -19.99
C MET A 20 -39.90 -7.44 -19.62
N GLN A 21 -39.19 -7.96 -20.62
CA GLN A 21 -37.91 -8.66 -20.42
C GLN A 21 -36.84 -7.73 -19.83
N SER A 22 -36.69 -6.51 -20.36
CA SER A 22 -35.70 -5.56 -19.83
C SER A 22 -36.05 -5.11 -18.41
N ILE A 23 -37.33 -4.88 -18.11
CA ILE A 23 -37.78 -4.56 -16.75
C ILE A 23 -37.45 -5.71 -15.80
N ASN A 24 -37.74 -6.96 -16.17
CA ASN A 24 -37.46 -8.11 -15.32
C ASN A 24 -35.95 -8.32 -15.11
N ALA A 25 -35.14 -8.11 -16.14
CA ALA A 25 -33.68 -8.12 -16.00
C ALA A 25 -33.18 -7.02 -15.04
N GLY A 26 -33.79 -5.83 -15.09
CA GLY A 26 -33.50 -4.75 -14.15
C GLY A 26 -33.80 -5.12 -12.69
N TYR A 27 -34.92 -5.81 -12.42
CA TYR A 27 -35.24 -6.30 -11.08
C TYR A 27 -34.25 -7.35 -10.58
N GLU A 28 -33.81 -8.28 -11.44
CA GLU A 28 -32.80 -9.27 -11.07
C GLU A 28 -31.44 -8.62 -10.77
N ASN A 29 -31.02 -7.64 -11.57
CA ASN A 29 -29.80 -6.88 -11.30
C ASN A 29 -29.90 -6.13 -9.97
N LEU A 30 -31.04 -5.49 -9.69
CA LEU A 30 -31.25 -4.77 -8.44
C LEU A 30 -31.23 -5.70 -7.23
N LYS A 31 -31.86 -6.88 -7.33
CA LYS A 31 -31.82 -7.92 -6.30
C LYS A 31 -30.38 -8.30 -5.96
N ASN A 32 -29.51 -8.46 -6.95
CA ASN A 32 -28.10 -8.82 -6.74
C ASN A 32 -27.27 -7.75 -6.00
N LEU A 33 -27.76 -6.51 -5.88
CA LEU A 33 -27.07 -5.41 -5.19
C LEU A 33 -27.51 -5.24 -3.73
N ILE A 34 -28.60 -5.88 -3.32
CA ILE A 34 -29.11 -5.79 -1.95
C ILE A 34 -28.73 -7.05 -1.15
N PRO A 35 -28.57 -6.97 0.18
CA PRO A 35 -28.34 -8.15 1.00
C PRO A 35 -29.52 -9.14 0.92
N HIS A 36 -29.25 -10.37 0.49
CA HIS A 36 -30.22 -11.48 0.42
C HIS A 36 -29.47 -12.83 0.35
N HIS A 37 -30.19 -13.94 0.49
CA HIS A 37 -29.60 -15.27 0.35
C HIS A 37 -29.61 -15.76 -1.11
N ASP A 38 -28.59 -16.52 -1.52
CA ASP A 38 -28.54 -17.11 -2.86
C ASP A 38 -29.74 -18.03 -3.11
N GLY A 39 -30.40 -17.83 -4.25
CA GLY A 39 -31.59 -18.58 -4.63
C GLY A 39 -32.89 -18.13 -3.94
N GLU A 40 -32.84 -17.09 -3.10
CA GLU A 40 -34.02 -16.51 -2.47
C GLU A 40 -34.95 -15.85 -3.50
N LYS A 41 -36.25 -16.11 -3.36
CA LYS A 41 -37.28 -15.55 -4.24
C LYS A 41 -37.91 -14.33 -3.60
N LEU A 42 -37.52 -13.15 -4.08
CA LEU A 42 -38.12 -11.88 -3.67
C LEU A 42 -39.16 -11.40 -4.69
N SER A 43 -40.26 -10.85 -4.19
CA SER A 43 -41.25 -10.18 -5.04
C SER A 43 -40.72 -8.82 -5.51
N LYS A 44 -41.29 -8.25 -6.59
CA LYS A 44 -40.93 -6.90 -7.06
C LYS A 44 -41.07 -5.84 -5.95
N SER A 45 -42.12 -5.94 -5.14
CA SER A 45 -42.34 -5.03 -4.00
C SER A 45 -41.26 -5.20 -2.93
N ALA A 46 -40.91 -6.44 -2.59
CA ALA A 46 -39.87 -6.73 -1.61
C ALA A 46 -38.51 -6.21 -2.07
N ILE A 47 -38.15 -6.41 -3.35
CA ILE A 47 -36.90 -5.87 -3.92
C ILE A 47 -36.84 -4.35 -3.76
N LEU A 48 -37.92 -3.64 -4.10
CA LEU A 48 -37.98 -2.17 -3.97
C LEU A 48 -37.89 -1.72 -2.51
N GLN A 49 -38.59 -2.41 -1.60
CA GLN A 49 -38.56 -2.11 -0.19
C GLN A 49 -37.16 -2.33 0.42
N HIS A 50 -36.57 -3.51 0.21
CA HIS A 50 -35.24 -3.83 0.71
C HIS A 50 -34.18 -2.89 0.11
N THR A 51 -34.34 -2.48 -1.15
CA THR A 51 -33.45 -1.49 -1.76
C THR A 51 -33.52 -0.15 -1.03
N SER A 52 -34.73 0.33 -0.72
CA SER A 52 -34.90 1.58 0.04
C SER A 52 -34.27 1.48 1.42
N GLU A 53 -34.53 0.39 2.15
CA GLU A 53 -33.97 0.14 3.48
C GLU A 53 -32.44 0.05 3.43
N HIS A 54 -31.89 -0.63 2.42
CA HIS A 54 -30.45 -0.75 2.25
C HIS A 54 -29.78 0.59 1.93
N ILE A 55 -30.37 1.42 1.06
CA ILE A 55 -29.87 2.78 0.79
C ILE A 55 -29.83 3.59 2.08
N MET A 56 -30.91 3.60 2.86
CA MET A 56 -30.96 4.33 4.14
C MET A 56 -29.89 3.85 5.12
N SER A 57 -29.68 2.53 5.22
CA SER A 57 -28.63 1.94 6.05
C SER A 57 -27.24 2.39 5.61
N LEU A 58 -26.96 2.38 4.30
CA LEU A 58 -25.68 2.83 3.76
C LEU A 58 -25.45 4.33 4.00
N GLU A 59 -26.49 5.15 3.92
CA GLU A 59 -26.43 6.57 4.22
C GLU A 59 -26.11 6.83 5.70
N GLU A 60 -26.74 6.10 6.60
CA GLU A 60 -26.46 6.18 8.05
C GLU A 60 -25.03 5.73 8.37
N GLU A 61 -24.58 4.61 7.80
CA GLU A 61 -23.22 4.10 7.99
C GLU A 61 -22.17 5.09 7.45
N LYS A 62 -22.41 5.65 6.27
CA LYS A 62 -21.56 6.70 5.70
C LYS A 62 -21.44 7.90 6.64
N ALA A 63 -22.55 8.37 7.22
CA ALA A 63 -22.53 9.49 8.15
C ALA A 63 -21.70 9.17 9.42
N LYS A 64 -21.85 7.96 9.97
CA LYS A 64 -21.06 7.49 11.11
C LYS A 64 -19.56 7.43 10.79
N LEU A 65 -19.19 6.89 9.63
CA LEU A 65 -17.79 6.80 9.20
C LEU A 65 -17.17 8.17 8.95
N ILE A 66 -17.94 9.15 8.46
CA ILE A 66 -17.47 10.54 8.32
C ILE A 66 -17.17 11.13 9.69
N ALA A 67 -18.11 11.03 10.64
CA ALA A 67 -17.91 11.56 12.00
C ALA A 67 -16.68 10.94 12.69
N GLN A 68 -16.49 9.62 12.56
CA GLN A 68 -15.30 8.93 13.08
C GLN A 68 -14.00 9.42 12.41
N ASN A 69 -14.01 9.64 11.09
CA ASN A 69 -12.85 10.17 10.39
C ASN A 69 -12.49 11.58 10.85
N GLU A 70 -13.48 12.46 11.06
CA GLU A 70 -13.27 13.81 11.56
C GLU A 70 -12.63 13.80 12.96
N GLU A 71 -13.13 12.93 13.85
CA GLU A 71 -12.56 12.73 15.19
C GLU A 71 -11.10 12.26 15.12
N LEU A 72 -10.81 11.26 14.29
CA LEU A 72 -9.46 10.74 14.10
C LEU A 72 -8.51 11.79 13.50
N ILE A 73 -8.99 12.61 12.56
CA ILE A 73 -8.21 13.71 12.00
C ILE A 73 -7.85 14.73 13.10
N ALA A 74 -8.80 15.10 13.96
CA ALA A 74 -8.58 16.02 15.06
C ALA A 74 -7.61 15.44 16.11
N ALA A 75 -7.76 14.16 16.47
CA ALA A 75 -6.86 13.47 17.37
C ALA A 75 -5.43 13.42 16.81
N ASN A 76 -5.28 13.07 15.53
CA ASN A 76 -3.98 13.05 14.85
C ASN A 76 -3.33 14.43 14.78
N ALA A 77 -4.10 15.49 14.52
CA ALA A 77 -3.58 16.85 14.54
C ALA A 77 -3.05 17.25 15.94
N THR A 78 -3.74 16.82 16.99
CA THR A 78 -3.32 17.06 18.37
C THR A 78 -2.05 16.29 18.72
N LEU A 79 -1.97 15.00 18.36
CA LEU A 79 -0.76 14.20 18.55
C LEU A 79 0.43 14.77 17.78
N LYS A 80 0.23 15.23 16.54
CA LYS A 80 1.29 15.89 15.76
C LYS A 80 1.82 17.15 16.46
N ARG A 81 0.94 17.97 17.05
CA ARG A 81 1.37 19.13 17.84
C ARG A 81 2.20 18.73 19.06
N LEU A 82 1.75 17.74 19.83
CA LEU A 82 2.47 17.25 21.01
C LEU A 82 3.85 16.66 20.65
N LEU A 83 3.95 15.98 19.51
CA LEU A 83 5.23 15.45 19.01
C LEU A 83 6.20 16.59 18.65
N ILE A 84 5.71 17.67 18.03
CA ILE A 84 6.52 18.86 17.72
C ILE A 84 6.98 19.56 19.00
N GLU A 85 6.09 19.76 19.98
CA GLU A 85 6.45 20.37 21.27
C GLU A 85 7.51 19.55 22.03
N ARG A 86 7.43 18.22 21.98
CA ARG A 86 8.45 17.34 22.59
C ARG A 86 9.82 17.51 21.92
N ASP A 87 9.86 17.62 20.61
CA ASP A 87 11.11 17.81 19.84
C ASP A 87 11.73 19.19 20.15
N GLN A 88 10.90 20.23 20.27
CA GLN A 88 11.32 21.60 20.64
C GLN A 88 11.75 21.73 22.10
N SER A 89 11.18 20.93 23.01
CA SER A 89 11.57 20.92 24.44
C SER A 89 12.92 20.25 24.72
N SER A 90 13.54 19.60 23.72
CA SER A 90 14.86 18.99 23.84
C SER A 90 16.02 19.96 23.53
N ASP A 91 15.74 21.23 23.24
CA ASP A 91 16.75 22.25 22.90
C ASP A 91 17.20 23.12 24.10
N GLU A 92 16.65 22.91 25.29
CA GLU A 92 17.08 23.59 26.50
C GLU A 92 18.01 22.69 27.35
N GLY A 93 19.29 22.65 26.93
CA GLY A 93 20.42 22.68 27.86
C GLY A 93 21.40 21.50 27.88
N ILE A 94 22.56 21.67 27.22
CA ILE A 94 23.86 21.79 27.93
C ILE A 94 24.70 22.87 27.24
N SER A 95 24.46 24.13 27.62
CA SER A 95 25.49 25.17 27.56
C SER A 95 26.37 24.98 28.80
N MET A 96 27.39 24.14 28.70
CA MET A 96 28.41 24.03 29.74
C MET A 96 29.33 25.23 29.58
N GLY A 97 29.26 26.15 30.54
CA GLY A 97 30.17 27.28 30.63
C GLY A 97 31.60 26.79 30.80
N SER A 98 32.41 26.98 29.77
CA SER A 98 33.85 26.75 29.85
C SER A 98 34.54 27.99 30.43
N SER A 99 34.78 27.96 31.74
CA SER A 99 35.91 28.69 32.33
C SER A 99 37.21 28.07 31.81
N PRO A 100 38.19 28.85 31.32
CA PRO A 100 39.24 28.33 30.46
C PRO A 100 40.53 27.86 31.17
N ASP A 101 40.49 27.35 32.41
CA ASP A 101 41.76 27.20 33.16
C ASP A 101 41.95 25.90 33.97
N SER A 102 41.22 24.81 33.68
CA SER A 102 41.44 23.54 34.43
C SER A 102 41.21 22.22 33.70
N ASN A 103 40.77 22.22 32.43
CA ASN A 103 40.30 20.99 31.76
C ASN A 103 41.23 20.45 30.67
N GLU A 104 42.41 21.04 30.48
CA GLU A 104 43.30 20.67 29.37
C GLU A 104 43.87 19.24 29.55
N ASP A 105 44.24 18.87 30.77
CA ASP A 105 44.74 17.53 31.10
C ASP A 105 43.66 16.44 30.91
N SER A 106 42.40 16.72 31.30
CA SER A 106 41.29 15.76 31.14
C SER A 106 40.88 15.55 29.68
N ILE A 107 41.04 16.58 28.83
CA ILE A 107 40.78 16.48 27.40
C ILE A 107 41.89 15.66 26.72
N GLU A 108 43.15 15.84 27.13
CA GLU A 108 44.28 15.10 26.58
C GLU A 108 44.21 13.60 26.94
N ASP A 109 43.84 13.28 28.19
CA ASP A 109 43.61 11.90 28.61
C ASP A 109 42.50 11.22 27.79
N MET A 110 41.41 11.95 27.50
CA MET A 110 40.31 11.40 26.68
C MET A 110 40.71 11.21 25.21
N LYS A 111 41.51 12.12 24.65
CA LYS A 111 42.08 11.97 23.31
C LYS A 111 43.04 10.77 23.23
N SER A 112 43.82 10.55 24.28
CA SER A 112 44.74 9.40 24.39
C SER A 112 43.98 8.08 24.35
N VAL A 113 42.90 7.96 25.15
CA VAL A 113 42.02 6.78 25.16
C VAL A 113 41.35 6.56 23.79
N LEU A 114 40.93 7.62 23.11
CA LEU A 114 40.34 7.52 21.77
C LEU A 114 41.37 7.09 20.71
N MET A 115 42.61 7.57 20.79
CA MET A 115 43.70 7.11 19.91
C MET A 115 44.02 5.63 20.13
N GLU A 116 44.04 5.19 21.40
CA GLU A 116 44.30 3.79 21.72
C GLU A 116 43.20 2.86 21.18
N LEU A 117 41.92 3.20 21.42
CA LEU A 117 40.78 2.45 20.88
C LEU A 117 40.78 2.41 19.35
N ARG A 118 41.17 3.51 18.71
CA ARG A 118 41.32 3.57 17.25
C ARG A 118 42.39 2.60 16.76
N GLY A 119 43.54 2.54 17.44
CA GLY A 119 44.61 1.59 17.13
C GLY A 119 44.20 0.13 17.30
N GLN A 120 43.43 -0.17 18.37
CA GLN A 120 42.89 -1.52 18.59
C GLN A 120 41.95 -1.95 17.46
N LEU A 121 41.04 -1.06 17.03
CA LEU A 121 40.13 -1.34 15.93
C LEU A 121 40.88 -1.56 14.60
N ASP A 122 41.91 -0.77 14.31
CA ASP A 122 42.72 -0.94 13.11
C ASP A 122 43.53 -2.25 13.14
N SER A 123 44.01 -2.67 14.31
CA SER A 123 44.66 -3.97 14.51
C SER A 123 43.70 -5.15 14.31
N GLU A 124 42.48 -5.06 14.84
CA GLU A 124 41.45 -6.07 14.65
C GLU A 124 41.07 -6.19 13.16
N ARG A 125 40.89 -5.06 12.48
CA ARG A 125 40.62 -5.02 11.03
C ARG A 125 41.76 -5.63 10.22
N TRP A 126 43.01 -5.36 10.61
CA TRP A 126 44.17 -5.97 9.96
C TRP A 126 44.20 -7.48 10.16
N CYS A 127 43.98 -7.97 11.39
CA CYS A 127 43.92 -9.39 11.69
C CYS A 127 42.79 -10.08 10.91
N ARG A 128 41.62 -9.44 10.84
CA ARG A 128 40.46 -9.92 10.07
C ARG A 128 40.78 -10.02 8.58
N ALA A 129 41.39 -9.00 7.99
CA ALA A 129 41.80 -9.03 6.59
C ALA A 129 42.85 -10.13 6.29
N VAL A 130 43.77 -10.41 7.22
CA VAL A 130 44.72 -11.52 7.09
C VAL A 130 44.02 -12.88 7.17
N LEU A 131 43.06 -13.04 8.08
CA LEU A 131 42.27 -14.28 8.20
C LEU A 131 41.35 -14.48 6.98
N GLU A 132 40.69 -13.44 6.49
CA GLU A 132 39.86 -13.49 5.30
C GLU A 132 40.65 -13.95 4.07
N LYS A 133 41.89 -13.49 3.89
CA LYS A 133 42.78 -13.98 2.81
C LYS A 133 43.21 -15.44 2.96
N ARG A 134 43.18 -16.00 4.17
CA ARG A 134 43.48 -17.43 4.44
C ARG A 134 42.25 -18.32 4.29
N VAL A 135 41.07 -17.83 4.66
CA VAL A 135 39.80 -18.59 4.62
C VAL A 135 39.12 -18.47 3.24
N HIS A 136 39.34 -17.37 2.52
CA HIS A 136 38.79 -17.12 1.19
C HIS A 136 39.93 -16.76 0.22
N PRO A 137 40.71 -17.74 -0.28
CA PRO A 137 41.64 -17.49 -1.37
C PRO A 137 40.88 -16.99 -2.61
N PRO A 138 41.46 -16.09 -3.42
CA PRO A 138 40.80 -15.59 -4.61
C PRO A 138 40.47 -16.75 -5.57
N PRO A 139 39.30 -16.72 -6.25
CA PRO A 139 38.95 -17.76 -7.21
C PRO A 139 39.98 -17.81 -8.35
N PRO A 140 40.27 -18.99 -8.91
CA PRO A 140 41.19 -19.11 -10.03
C PRO A 140 40.67 -18.29 -11.23
N PRO A 141 41.56 -17.69 -12.04
CA PRO A 141 41.14 -16.92 -13.20
C PRO A 141 40.37 -17.80 -14.20
N PRO A 142 39.35 -17.28 -14.88
CA PRO A 142 38.58 -18.04 -15.86
C PRO A 142 39.45 -18.41 -17.08
N PRO A 143 39.21 -19.57 -17.72
CA PRO A 143 39.93 -19.96 -18.92
C PRO A 143 39.64 -18.98 -20.07
N SER A 144 40.67 -18.65 -20.85
CA SER A 144 40.58 -17.71 -21.98
C SER A 144 39.63 -18.21 -23.07
N SER A 145 38.53 -17.49 -23.32
CA SER A 145 37.55 -17.79 -24.36
C SER A 145 38.11 -17.49 -25.76
N THR A 146 38.57 -18.52 -26.48
CA THR A 146 38.85 -18.49 -27.93
C THR A 146 37.84 -19.27 -28.77
N TRP A 147 36.57 -19.33 -28.35
CA TRP A 147 35.51 -19.95 -29.15
C TRP A 147 34.30 -19.02 -29.30
N LEU A 148 34.50 -17.94 -30.07
CA LEU A 148 33.42 -17.22 -30.76
C LEU A 148 33.31 -17.75 -32.19
N CYS A 149 32.08 -17.69 -32.73
CA CYS A 149 31.62 -18.12 -34.06
C CYS A 149 31.22 -19.59 -34.21
N LEU A 150 29.90 -19.84 -34.28
CA LEU A 150 29.24 -20.51 -35.41
C LEU A 150 27.74 -20.69 -35.11
N CYS A 151 26.92 -19.73 -35.55
CA CYS A 151 25.49 -19.96 -35.79
C CYS A 151 25.06 -19.12 -37.02
N PRO A 152 24.76 -19.74 -38.18
CA PRO A 152 24.12 -19.07 -39.31
C PRO A 152 22.58 -19.18 -39.24
N HIS A 153 21.87 -18.12 -39.64
CA HIS A 153 20.45 -18.11 -40.03
C HIS A 153 20.35 -18.22 -41.57
N PRO A 154 19.16 -18.33 -42.20
CA PRO A 154 17.90 -19.03 -41.89
C PRO A 154 17.39 -19.86 -43.11
N LEU A 155 16.22 -20.53 -43.03
CA LEU A 155 15.41 -20.90 -44.22
C LEU A 155 13.90 -20.71 -43.95
N PRO A 156 13.12 -20.13 -44.88
CA PRO A 156 11.68 -20.04 -44.78
C PRO A 156 10.96 -21.16 -45.58
N THR A 157 9.78 -21.54 -45.11
CA THR A 157 8.70 -22.15 -45.92
C THR A 157 7.39 -21.48 -45.57
#